data_AF-A0A7V1ZV11-F1
#
_entry.id   AF-A0A7V1ZV11-F1
#
_cell.length_a   1.000
_cell.length_b   1.000
_cell.length_c   1.000
_cell.angle_alpha   90.00
_cell.angle_beta   90.00
_cell.angle_gamma   90.00
#
_symmetry.space_group_name_H-M   'P 1'
#
loop_
_entity.id
_entity.type
_entity.pdbx_description
1 polymer ?
#
loop_
_entity_poly.entity_id
_entity_poly.type
_entity_poly.pdbx_seq_one_letter_code
_entity_poly.pdbx_strand_id
1 'polypeptide(L)'
;MRHPLKLLTILTVGLFCILYPAVLASQDGSGHVLISPEETTVTIDDTFSIFLAIDTVELVKDFLVDIQVDTNIIRLDSCKRVSTFFTGPSGAFTYWKDTVQYFGENDSAYVYEIQGSIFGPGNFVNGPGDLVRMKYTAVGYGISPVDFRYYEFRDTLVDPQTHMGNIIELEGALDGQVIVCPTDQAIIYAGPNDIGFLSENGQTPDPQIFSVANPCFGDLQWEASESCNWFELNSYSGTAPSDITVSIDISGVNPGLYLDSIAISSLDAANSPQYVRVSLELTQSYLCGDANGDGSINVSDAVYIINYVFIGGAAPEPMASGEVNCDGNVNVSDAVWIINYVFIGGNAPCDVDGDLEPDC
;
A
#
# COMPACT_ATOMS: atom_id res chain seq x y z
N MET A 1 15.19 1.12 30.47
CA MET A 1 15.36 2.45 29.83
C MET A 1 16.23 2.30 28.59
N ARG A 2 15.61 1.96 27.46
CA ARG A 2 16.18 2.13 26.13
C ARG A 2 15.02 2.61 25.27
N HIS A 3 15.08 3.88 24.87
CA HIS A 3 14.18 4.45 23.87
C HIS A 3 14.51 3.85 22.50
N PRO A 4 13.52 3.51 21.65
CA PRO A 4 13.76 3.32 20.24
C PRO A 4 13.83 4.69 19.55
N LEU A 5 14.84 4.89 18.70
CA LEU A 5 14.84 5.98 17.73
C LEU A 5 13.86 5.62 16.59
N LYS A 6 12.76 6.36 16.51
CA LYS A 6 11.95 6.55 15.30
C LYS A 6 11.82 8.06 15.11
N LEU A 7 12.39 8.61 14.03
CA LEU A 7 12.03 9.83 13.28
C LEU A 7 13.29 10.36 12.58
N LEU A 8 13.47 10.03 11.30
CA LEU A 8 14.01 10.94 10.27
C LEU A 8 13.96 10.29 8.88
N THR A 9 12.79 10.27 8.22
CA THR A 9 12.69 9.77 6.83
C THR A 9 11.74 10.59 5.95
N ILE A 10 11.56 11.88 6.20
CA ILE A 10 10.64 12.73 5.39
C ILE A 10 11.39 13.83 4.58
N LEU A 11 12.74 13.86 4.58
CA LEU A 11 13.47 14.96 3.89
C LEU A 11 14.75 14.58 3.15
N THR A 12 14.90 13.32 2.71
CA THR A 12 16.10 12.88 1.96
C THR A 12 15.90 12.54 0.48
N VAL A 13 14.72 12.74 -0.11
CA VAL A 13 14.49 12.38 -1.53
C VAL A 13 14.87 13.53 -2.51
N GLY A 14 15.19 14.72 -2.02
CA GLY A 14 15.53 15.88 -2.85
C GLY A 14 16.93 15.91 -3.48
N LEU A 15 17.74 14.85 -3.34
CA LEU A 15 19.13 14.83 -3.83
C LEU A 15 19.52 13.54 -4.55
N PHE A 16 18.63 13.00 -5.39
CA PHE A 16 18.99 11.92 -6.32
C PHE A 16 19.05 12.36 -7.80
N CYS A 17 18.63 13.58 -8.13
CA CYS A 17 18.40 14.00 -9.52
C CYS A 17 19.53 14.75 -10.23
N ILE A 18 20.81 14.53 -9.92
CA ILE A 18 21.91 15.11 -10.75
C ILE A 18 22.97 14.07 -11.16
N LEU A 19 22.78 12.77 -10.92
CA LEU A 19 23.76 11.76 -11.35
C LEU A 19 23.06 10.57 -12.02
N TYR A 20 22.88 10.64 -13.34
CA TYR A 20 22.79 9.43 -14.17
C TYR A 20 24.10 8.60 -14.02
N PRO A 21 24.07 7.31 -14.39
CA PRO A 21 23.99 6.13 -13.53
C PRO A 21 25.37 5.66 -13.00
N ALA A 22 26.22 6.56 -12.50
CA ALA A 22 27.56 6.16 -12.03
C ALA A 22 27.60 5.65 -10.58
N VAL A 23 26.50 5.78 -9.82
CA VAL A 23 26.53 5.64 -8.34
C VAL A 23 25.68 4.48 -7.80
N LEU A 24 24.96 3.74 -8.65
CA LEU A 24 24.10 2.64 -8.19
C LEU A 24 24.34 1.29 -8.91
N ALA A 25 25.52 1.08 -9.48
CA ALA A 25 25.93 -0.28 -9.83
C ALA A 25 25.93 -1.11 -8.55
N SER A 26 25.08 -2.15 -8.48
CA SER A 26 25.03 -3.03 -7.31
C SER A 26 26.41 -3.64 -7.08
N GLN A 27 26.81 -3.80 -5.82
CA GLN A 27 28.14 -4.32 -5.49
C GLN A 27 28.30 -5.81 -5.86
N ASP A 28 27.20 -6.50 -6.14
CA ASP A 28 27.12 -7.92 -6.44
C ASP A 28 26.80 -8.24 -7.92
N GLY A 29 26.45 -7.23 -8.74
CA GLY A 29 26.07 -7.39 -10.14
C GLY A 29 24.60 -7.72 -10.43
N SER A 30 23.72 -7.81 -9.44
CA SER A 30 22.29 -8.16 -9.57
C SER A 30 21.40 -7.07 -10.23
N GLY A 31 21.81 -5.79 -10.20
CA GLY A 31 21.14 -4.71 -10.93
C GLY A 31 19.77 -4.27 -10.36
N HIS A 32 19.37 -3.04 -10.69
CA HIS A 32 18.10 -2.43 -10.26
C HIS A 32 17.20 -2.12 -11.45
N VAL A 33 15.88 -2.12 -11.24
CA VAL A 33 14.96 -1.41 -12.14
C VAL A 33 14.63 -0.05 -11.52
N LEU A 34 14.57 0.99 -12.34
CA LEU A 34 14.34 2.35 -11.87
C LEU A 34 13.26 3.02 -12.70
N ILE A 35 12.42 3.79 -12.01
CA ILE A 35 11.49 4.72 -12.63
C ILE A 35 11.77 6.12 -12.14
N SER A 36 12.09 7.02 -13.07
CA SER A 36 12.58 8.34 -12.70
C SER A 36 12.07 9.41 -13.67
N PRO A 37 11.49 10.51 -13.16
CA PRO A 37 11.16 11.65 -14.00
C PRO A 37 12.43 12.40 -14.43
N GLU A 38 12.40 12.95 -15.65
CA GLU A 38 13.43 13.86 -16.16
C GLU A 38 13.42 15.16 -15.34
N GLU A 39 12.23 15.65 -15.00
CA GLU A 39 11.98 16.79 -14.13
C GLU A 39 11.19 16.37 -12.89
N THR A 40 11.77 16.55 -11.69
CA THR A 40 11.08 16.25 -10.42
C THR A 40 10.07 17.31 -10.00
N THR A 41 10.13 18.50 -10.61
CA THR A 41 9.20 19.60 -10.34
C THR A 41 8.80 20.27 -11.64
N VAL A 42 7.50 20.36 -11.87
CA VAL A 42 6.89 20.92 -13.08
C VAL A 42 5.71 21.83 -12.73
N THR A 43 5.20 22.57 -13.69
CA THR A 43 3.99 23.39 -13.55
C THR A 43 2.84 22.82 -14.38
N ILE A 44 1.59 23.22 -14.12
CA ILE A 44 0.44 22.77 -14.91
C ILE A 44 0.66 23.06 -16.40
N ASP A 45 0.21 22.13 -17.24
CA ASP A 45 0.37 22.10 -18.70
C ASP A 45 1.81 21.84 -19.20
N ASP A 46 2.81 21.79 -18.31
CA ASP A 46 4.14 21.32 -18.70
C ASP A 46 4.06 19.86 -19.14
N THR A 47 4.81 19.57 -20.21
CA THR A 47 4.99 18.20 -20.68
C THR A 47 6.40 17.73 -20.39
N PHE A 48 6.53 16.59 -19.72
CA PHE A 48 7.79 16.05 -19.23
C PHE A 48 7.91 14.54 -19.52
N SER A 49 9.09 13.98 -19.30
CA SER A 49 9.34 12.54 -19.49
C SER A 49 9.50 11.83 -18.16
N ILE A 50 9.00 10.60 -18.07
CA ILE A 50 9.38 9.62 -17.06
C ILE A 50 10.04 8.44 -17.76
N PHE A 51 11.19 8.03 -17.25
CA PHE A 51 11.98 6.92 -17.75
C PHE A 51 11.74 5.67 -16.92
N LEU A 52 11.54 4.54 -17.60
CA LEU A 52 11.78 3.23 -17.03
C LEU A 52 13.14 2.78 -17.52
N ALA A 53 14.06 2.44 -16.63
CA ALA A 53 15.38 1.94 -16.99
C ALA A 53 15.77 0.75 -16.09
N ILE A 54 16.82 0.06 -16.50
CA ILE A 54 17.41 -1.04 -15.74
C ILE A 54 18.92 -0.82 -15.67
N ASP A 55 19.53 -1.19 -14.55
CA ASP A 55 20.98 -1.08 -14.31
C ASP A 55 21.66 -2.46 -14.26
N THR A 56 20.94 -3.52 -14.66
CA THR A 56 21.49 -4.88 -14.74
C THR A 56 22.43 -5.07 -15.91
N VAL A 57 23.39 -5.97 -15.75
CA VAL A 57 24.34 -6.39 -16.81
C VAL A 57 23.83 -7.59 -17.60
N GLU A 58 22.70 -8.20 -17.17
CA GLU A 58 22.14 -9.38 -17.81
C GLU A 58 21.27 -9.09 -19.03
N LEU A 59 21.03 -10.14 -19.81
CA LEU A 59 20.34 -10.08 -21.08
C LEU A 59 18.81 -10.05 -20.90
N VAL A 60 18.19 -8.89 -21.07
CA VAL A 60 16.73 -8.78 -21.02
C VAL A 60 16.12 -9.03 -22.40
N LYS A 61 15.13 -9.93 -22.46
CA LYS A 61 14.36 -10.22 -23.69
C LYS A 61 12.85 -10.12 -23.53
N ASP A 62 12.36 -10.12 -22.31
CA ASP A 62 10.96 -9.92 -21.98
C ASP A 62 10.85 -9.17 -20.66
N PHE A 63 9.85 -8.28 -20.57
CA PHE A 63 9.53 -7.61 -19.33
C PHE A 63 8.04 -7.28 -19.23
N LEU A 64 7.54 -7.25 -18.00
CA LEU A 64 6.22 -6.78 -17.62
C LEU A 64 6.37 -5.86 -16.41
N VAL A 65 5.82 -4.65 -16.49
CA VAL A 65 5.93 -3.64 -15.44
C VAL A 65 4.59 -2.94 -15.26
N ASP A 66 4.16 -2.80 -14.01
CA ASP A 66 3.00 -2.05 -13.59
C ASP A 66 3.44 -0.84 -12.76
N ILE A 67 3.10 0.35 -13.24
CA ILE A 67 3.46 1.62 -12.58
C ILE A 67 2.21 2.28 -12.06
N GLN A 68 2.24 2.74 -10.81
CA GLN A 68 1.18 3.56 -10.24
C GLN A 68 1.56 5.05 -10.28
N VAL A 69 0.61 5.87 -10.72
CA VAL A 69 0.68 7.34 -10.66
C VAL A 69 -0.67 7.93 -10.22
N ASP A 70 -0.68 9.15 -9.71
CA ASP A 70 -1.91 9.92 -9.48
C ASP A 70 -2.29 10.68 -10.75
N THR A 71 -3.36 10.23 -11.39
CA THR A 71 -3.84 10.81 -12.66
C THR A 71 -4.57 12.13 -12.55
N ASN A 72 -4.96 12.54 -11.35
CA ASN A 72 -5.45 13.89 -11.12
C ASN A 72 -4.31 14.91 -11.12
N ILE A 73 -3.07 14.46 -10.96
CA ILE A 73 -1.87 15.30 -10.89
C ILE A 73 -1.10 15.24 -12.21
N ILE A 74 -0.85 14.03 -12.73
CA ILE A 74 -0.12 13.82 -14.00
C ILE A 74 -0.88 12.89 -14.93
N ARG A 75 -1.01 13.26 -16.21
CA ARG A 75 -1.69 12.44 -17.21
C ARG A 75 -0.70 11.91 -18.24
N LEU A 76 -0.72 10.60 -18.48
CA LEU A 76 0.04 10.00 -19.56
C LEU A 76 -0.52 10.45 -20.92
N ASP A 77 0.32 11.04 -21.76
CA ASP A 77 -0.05 11.43 -23.13
C ASP A 77 0.39 10.38 -24.16
N SER A 78 1.59 9.83 -23.99
CA SER A 78 2.09 8.78 -24.87
C SER A 78 3.19 7.99 -24.20
N CYS A 79 3.20 6.69 -24.42
CA CYS A 79 4.34 5.84 -24.11
C CYS A 79 5.09 5.52 -25.39
N LYS A 80 6.40 5.77 -25.40
CA LYS A 80 7.24 5.42 -26.54
C LYS A 80 8.37 4.55 -26.07
N ARG A 81 8.50 3.39 -26.72
CA ARG A 81 9.77 2.67 -26.75
C ARG A 81 10.87 3.60 -27.28
N VAL A 82 12.01 3.60 -26.64
CA VAL A 82 13.16 4.37 -27.14
C VAL A 82 13.80 3.57 -28.28
N SER A 83 14.33 4.21 -29.33
CA SER A 83 14.68 3.53 -30.59
C SER A 83 16.11 2.96 -30.65
N THR A 84 16.96 3.28 -29.69
CA THR A 84 18.33 2.72 -29.56
C THR A 84 18.36 1.27 -29.04
N PHE A 85 17.19 0.66 -28.85
CA PHE A 85 16.93 -0.57 -28.08
C PHE A 85 16.78 -1.83 -28.93
N PHE A 86 17.08 -1.73 -30.23
CA PHE A 86 17.03 -2.87 -31.13
C PHE A 86 18.39 -3.07 -31.78
N THR A 87 19.20 -3.95 -31.19
CA THR A 87 20.28 -4.60 -31.93
C THR A 87 19.80 -5.99 -32.34
N GLY A 88 19.26 -6.10 -33.56
CA GLY A 88 18.83 -7.36 -34.15
C GLY A 88 18.69 -7.23 -35.66
N PRO A 89 18.95 -8.30 -36.44
CA PRO A 89 18.76 -8.28 -37.88
C PRO A 89 17.28 -8.05 -38.22
N SER A 90 17.00 -7.61 -39.45
CA SER A 90 15.63 -7.55 -40.01
C SER A 90 15.00 -8.94 -39.98
N GLY A 91 14.23 -9.27 -38.93
CA GLY A 91 13.66 -10.60 -38.70
C GLY A 91 13.25 -10.96 -37.27
N ALA A 92 13.61 -10.17 -36.25
CA ALA A 92 13.08 -10.35 -34.89
C ALA A 92 11.58 -9.95 -34.84
N PHE A 93 10.75 -10.75 -34.17
CA PHE A 93 9.35 -10.38 -33.90
C PHE A 93 9.29 -9.67 -32.55
N THR A 94 8.78 -8.44 -32.55
CA THR A 94 8.60 -7.67 -31.33
C THR A 94 7.14 -7.70 -30.93
N TYR A 95 6.85 -8.10 -29.69
CA TYR A 95 5.57 -7.81 -29.05
C TYR A 95 5.72 -6.58 -28.16
N TRP A 96 4.74 -5.70 -28.25
CA TRP A 96 4.65 -4.51 -27.42
C TRP A 96 3.20 -4.30 -27.07
N LYS A 97 2.93 -4.17 -25.78
CA LYS A 97 1.63 -3.82 -25.24
C LYS A 97 1.85 -2.75 -24.18
N ASP A 98 1.09 -1.69 -24.31
CA ASP A 98 1.05 -0.62 -23.33
C ASP A 98 -0.42 -0.31 -23.11
N THR A 99 -0.90 -0.55 -21.89
CA THR A 99 -2.33 -0.46 -21.58
C THR A 99 -2.50 0.25 -20.26
N VAL A 100 -3.31 1.29 -20.27
CA VAL A 100 -3.81 1.89 -19.04
C VAL A 100 -4.87 0.94 -18.50
N GLN A 101 -4.56 0.26 -17.40
CA GLN A 101 -5.53 -0.59 -16.71
C GLN A 101 -5.98 0.14 -15.43
N TYR A 102 -7.30 0.19 -15.25
CA TYR A 102 -7.88 0.74 -14.03
C TYR A 102 -8.08 -0.41 -13.03
N PHE A 103 -7.41 -0.34 -11.88
CA PHE A 103 -7.51 -1.36 -10.82
C PHE A 103 -8.07 -0.82 -9.49
N GLY A 104 -8.62 0.39 -9.45
CA GLY A 104 -9.09 0.99 -8.19
C GLY A 104 -10.56 0.76 -7.86
N GLU A 105 -10.87 0.17 -6.71
CA GLU A 105 -12.20 0.30 -6.10
C GLU A 105 -12.44 1.68 -5.47
N ASN A 106 -11.40 2.49 -5.20
CA ASN A 106 -11.52 3.88 -4.77
C ASN A 106 -10.26 4.70 -5.15
N ASP A 107 -10.47 5.76 -5.95
CA ASP A 107 -9.58 6.87 -6.32
C ASP A 107 -8.34 6.67 -7.23
N SER A 108 -8.26 7.57 -8.24
CA SER A 108 -7.13 8.32 -8.85
C SER A 108 -5.81 7.64 -9.25
N ALA A 109 -5.48 6.49 -8.67
CA ALA A 109 -4.32 5.68 -8.95
C ALA A 109 -4.60 4.77 -10.16
N TYR A 110 -4.12 5.17 -11.33
CA TYR A 110 -4.15 4.30 -12.50
C TYR A 110 -2.87 3.49 -12.54
N VAL A 111 -3.01 2.21 -12.89
CA VAL A 111 -1.86 1.35 -13.14
C VAL A 111 -1.59 1.37 -14.63
N TYR A 112 -0.37 1.75 -14.99
CA TYR A 112 0.09 1.65 -16.35
C TYR A 112 0.87 0.35 -16.53
N GLU A 113 0.27 -0.59 -17.27
CA GLU A 113 0.90 -1.85 -17.62
C GLU A 113 1.72 -1.65 -18.91
N ILE A 114 3.01 -2.00 -18.84
CA ILE A 114 3.93 -1.99 -19.97
C ILE A 114 4.52 -3.38 -20.12
N GLN A 115 4.35 -3.95 -21.31
CA GLN A 115 4.92 -5.22 -21.68
C GLN A 115 5.69 -5.12 -23.00
N GLY A 116 6.90 -5.66 -23.00
CA GLY A 116 7.72 -5.78 -24.20
C GLY A 116 8.37 -7.15 -24.28
N SER A 117 8.25 -7.82 -25.43
CA SER A 117 8.92 -9.11 -25.71
C SER A 117 9.65 -9.07 -27.06
N ILE A 118 10.85 -9.65 -27.14
CA ILE A 118 11.54 -9.94 -28.41
C ILE A 118 11.61 -11.45 -28.61
N PHE A 119 11.08 -11.90 -29.76
CA PHE A 119 11.19 -13.29 -30.21
C PHE A 119 12.20 -13.40 -31.36
N GLY A 120 13.12 -14.36 -31.22
CA GLY A 120 14.16 -14.62 -32.21
C GLY A 120 15.51 -13.93 -31.91
N PRO A 121 16.37 -13.72 -32.93
CA PRO A 121 17.70 -13.15 -32.73
C PRO A 121 17.63 -11.65 -32.43
N GLY A 122 18.15 -11.24 -31.28
CA GLY A 122 18.09 -9.87 -30.78
C GLY A 122 17.78 -9.86 -29.28
N ASN A 123 18.08 -8.74 -28.61
CA ASN A 123 17.86 -8.54 -27.18
C ASN A 123 17.39 -7.09 -26.96
N PHE A 124 16.63 -6.83 -25.89
CA PHE A 124 16.23 -5.46 -25.54
C PHE A 124 17.42 -4.67 -25.01
N VAL A 125 18.11 -5.27 -24.06
CA VAL A 125 19.18 -4.62 -23.30
C VAL A 125 20.21 -5.69 -22.89
N ASN A 126 21.49 -5.33 -22.90
CA ASN A 126 22.63 -6.15 -22.47
C ASN A 126 23.61 -5.22 -21.75
N GLY A 127 23.35 -4.93 -20.47
CA GLY A 127 23.96 -3.80 -19.73
C GLY A 127 22.92 -2.76 -19.29
N PRO A 128 23.30 -1.71 -18.55
CA PRO A 128 22.37 -0.65 -18.16
C PRO A 128 21.71 0.08 -19.35
N GLY A 129 20.44 0.49 -19.21
CA GLY A 129 19.77 1.32 -20.22
C GLY A 129 18.28 1.61 -20.02
N ASP A 130 17.78 2.62 -20.76
CA ASP A 130 16.40 3.16 -20.68
C ASP A 130 15.37 2.32 -21.44
N LEU A 131 14.66 1.41 -20.80
CA LEU A 131 13.65 0.57 -21.45
C LEU A 131 12.55 1.38 -22.14
N VAL A 132 12.04 2.43 -21.49
CA VAL A 132 10.84 3.15 -21.96
C VAL A 132 10.92 4.63 -21.60
N ARG A 133 10.42 5.49 -22.50
CA ARG A 133 10.17 6.91 -22.20
C ARG A 133 8.68 7.21 -22.32
N MET A 134 8.08 7.55 -21.20
CA MET A 134 6.68 7.93 -21.12
C MET A 134 6.59 9.46 -21.08
N LYS A 135 5.75 10.04 -21.91
CA LYS A 135 5.47 11.47 -21.93
C LYS A 135 4.20 11.74 -21.14
N TYR A 136 4.30 12.64 -20.17
CA TYR A 136 3.21 13.08 -19.32
C TYR A 136 2.95 14.57 -19.49
N THR A 137 1.71 14.98 -19.19
CA THR A 137 1.32 16.39 -18.97
C THR A 137 0.91 16.55 -17.51
N ALA A 138 1.38 17.60 -16.86
CA ALA A 138 0.90 17.99 -15.54
C ALA A 138 -0.50 18.60 -15.63
N VAL A 139 -1.47 18.06 -14.88
CA VAL A 139 -2.90 18.42 -14.98
C VAL A 139 -3.52 18.88 -13.66
N GLY A 140 -2.84 18.68 -12.52
CA GLY A 140 -3.29 19.16 -11.22
C GLY A 140 -2.13 19.36 -10.25
N TYR A 141 -2.32 20.23 -9.26
CA TYR A 141 -1.31 20.53 -8.24
C TYR A 141 -1.24 19.43 -7.18
N GLY A 142 -0.04 19.04 -6.79
CA GLY A 142 0.16 17.96 -5.82
C GLY A 142 1.49 17.23 -6.00
N ILE A 143 1.61 16.10 -5.31
CA ILE A 143 2.69 15.12 -5.51
C ILE A 143 2.07 13.87 -6.12
N SER A 144 2.51 13.47 -7.31
CA SER A 144 2.23 12.13 -7.82
C SER A 144 3.39 11.22 -7.45
N PRO A 145 3.15 10.13 -6.69
CA PRO A 145 4.10 9.03 -6.67
C PRO A 145 4.24 8.45 -8.08
N VAL A 146 5.37 7.80 -8.32
CA VAL A 146 5.66 7.06 -9.55
C VAL A 146 6.32 5.77 -9.10
N ASP A 147 5.48 4.81 -8.71
CA ASP A 147 5.93 3.64 -7.96
C ASP A 147 5.70 2.37 -8.76
N PHE A 148 6.58 1.38 -8.57
CA PHE A 148 6.34 0.03 -9.07
C PHE A 148 5.28 -0.69 -8.22
N ARG A 149 4.21 -1.16 -8.87
CA ARG A 149 3.25 -2.10 -8.28
C ARG A 149 3.67 -3.55 -8.51
N TYR A 150 4.25 -3.79 -9.68
CA TYR A 150 4.77 -5.08 -10.09
C TYR A 150 5.84 -4.88 -11.15
N TYR A 151 6.85 -5.74 -11.16
CA TYR A 151 7.83 -5.80 -12.22
C TYR A 151 8.37 -7.23 -12.36
N GLU A 152 8.61 -7.65 -13.59
CA GLU A 152 9.21 -8.93 -13.92
C GLU A 152 10.04 -8.80 -15.20
N PHE A 153 11.25 -9.37 -15.17
CA PHE A 153 12.20 -9.36 -16.29
C PHE A 153 12.67 -10.78 -16.57
N ARG A 154 12.86 -11.13 -17.85
CA ARG A 154 13.26 -12.49 -18.24
C ARG A 154 14.33 -12.52 -19.33
N ASP A 155 15.19 -13.54 -19.23
CA ASP A 155 16.11 -13.95 -20.29
C ASP A 155 15.46 -15.09 -21.12
N THR A 156 14.84 -14.78 -22.27
CA THR A 156 14.09 -15.82 -23.03
C THR A 156 14.99 -16.79 -23.81
N LEU A 157 16.12 -17.22 -23.22
CA LEU A 157 17.15 -18.06 -23.82
C LEU A 157 16.75 -19.54 -23.96
N VAL A 158 15.71 -19.99 -23.24
CA VAL A 158 15.44 -21.43 -23.06
C VAL A 158 14.39 -21.99 -24.03
N ASP A 159 13.36 -21.22 -24.44
CA ASP A 159 12.34 -21.71 -25.38
C ASP A 159 11.63 -20.57 -26.17
N PRO A 160 11.82 -20.47 -27.51
CA PRO A 160 11.14 -19.50 -28.36
C PRO A 160 9.63 -19.71 -28.54
N GLN A 161 9.05 -20.84 -28.10
CA GLN A 161 7.64 -21.18 -28.30
C GLN A 161 6.78 -21.12 -27.02
N THR A 162 7.37 -21.30 -25.83
CA THR A 162 6.61 -21.32 -24.56
C THR A 162 6.81 -20.08 -23.69
N HIS A 163 7.77 -19.20 -24.04
CA HIS A 163 8.06 -17.95 -23.34
C HIS A 163 8.51 -18.14 -21.86
N MET A 164 8.92 -19.36 -21.48
CA MET A 164 9.49 -19.65 -20.15
C MET A 164 11.00 -19.32 -20.12
N GLY A 165 11.34 -18.03 -20.21
CA GLY A 165 12.69 -17.55 -19.86
C GLY A 165 12.91 -17.57 -18.34
N ASN A 166 14.16 -17.60 -17.87
CA ASN A 166 14.39 -17.50 -16.43
C ASN A 166 14.05 -16.08 -15.98
N ILE A 167 13.50 -15.96 -14.77
CA ILE A 167 13.32 -14.66 -14.13
C ILE A 167 14.70 -14.11 -13.83
N ILE A 168 14.94 -12.86 -14.21
CA ILE A 168 16.12 -12.10 -13.82
C ILE A 168 15.84 -11.55 -12.43
N GLU A 169 16.57 -12.05 -11.43
CA GLU A 169 16.47 -11.55 -10.06
C GLU A 169 17.14 -10.17 -9.98
N LEU A 170 16.36 -9.16 -9.57
CA LEU A 170 16.83 -7.80 -9.36
C LEU A 170 16.88 -7.50 -7.86
N GLU A 171 17.83 -6.67 -7.46
CA GLU A 171 18.02 -6.24 -6.06
C GLU A 171 16.82 -5.43 -5.53
N GLY A 172 16.13 -4.72 -6.43
CA GLY A 172 14.92 -3.97 -6.11
C GLY A 172 14.51 -2.97 -7.17
N ALA A 173 13.39 -2.30 -6.88
CA ALA A 173 12.87 -1.20 -7.67
C ALA A 173 13.19 0.15 -7.00
N LEU A 174 13.57 1.13 -7.80
CA LEU A 174 13.77 2.51 -7.37
C LEU A 174 12.63 3.36 -7.91
N ASP A 175 11.74 3.77 -6.99
CA ASP A 175 10.58 4.60 -7.28
C ASP A 175 10.95 6.08 -7.49
N GLY A 176 10.03 6.82 -8.10
CA GLY A 176 10.16 8.25 -8.38
C GLY A 176 8.98 9.06 -7.85
N GLN A 177 9.08 10.37 -7.97
CA GLN A 177 7.95 11.26 -7.67
C GLN A 177 8.00 12.50 -8.55
N VAL A 178 6.82 13.02 -8.91
CA VAL A 178 6.68 14.30 -9.61
C VAL A 178 5.87 15.25 -8.75
N ILE A 179 6.41 16.46 -8.56
CA ILE A 179 5.75 17.53 -7.82
C ILE A 179 5.25 18.56 -8.84
N VAL A 180 3.94 18.80 -8.87
CA VAL A 180 3.33 19.82 -9.73
C VAL A 180 3.06 21.07 -8.88
N CYS A 181 3.85 22.10 -9.08
CA CYS A 181 3.78 23.35 -8.32
C CYS A 181 3.11 24.49 -9.11
N PRO A 182 2.37 25.39 -8.43
CA PRO A 182 2.08 26.71 -8.97
C PRO A 182 3.36 27.56 -8.99
N THR A 183 3.34 28.70 -9.69
CA THR A 183 4.54 29.54 -9.86
C THR A 183 4.90 30.36 -8.62
N ASP A 184 3.94 30.65 -7.74
CA ASP A 184 4.12 31.57 -6.61
C ASP A 184 3.20 31.29 -5.41
N GLN A 185 2.65 30.07 -5.30
CA GLN A 185 1.73 29.68 -4.22
C GLN A 185 2.20 28.40 -3.51
N ALA A 186 1.68 28.19 -2.30
CA ALA A 186 1.87 26.93 -1.59
C ALA A 186 0.99 25.84 -2.19
N ILE A 187 1.30 24.59 -1.86
CA ILE A 187 0.37 23.48 -1.95
C ILE A 187 0.34 22.74 -0.62
N ILE A 188 -0.78 22.09 -0.32
CA ILE A 188 -0.92 21.19 0.81
C ILE A 188 -0.51 19.78 0.35
N TYR A 189 0.44 19.20 1.05
CA TYR A 189 0.64 17.75 1.11
C TYR A 189 0.23 17.26 2.49
N ALA A 190 -0.64 16.25 2.56
CA ALA A 190 -1.07 15.61 3.80
C ALA A 190 -0.88 14.09 3.64
N GLY A 191 0.13 13.52 4.32
CA GLY A 191 0.60 12.17 4.07
C GLY A 191 0.97 11.39 5.34
N PRO A 192 0.62 10.09 5.47
CA PRO A 192 -0.21 9.34 4.53
C PRO A 192 -1.64 9.91 4.45
N ASN A 193 -2.27 9.79 3.27
CA ASN A 193 -3.63 10.27 3.02
C ASN A 193 -4.72 9.25 3.37
N ASP A 194 -4.31 8.09 3.88
CA ASP A 194 -5.17 7.05 4.44
C ASP A 194 -4.52 6.51 5.73
N ILE A 195 -5.31 6.50 6.79
CA ILE A 195 -4.92 6.06 8.14
C ILE A 195 -5.99 5.09 8.62
N GLY A 196 -5.58 3.86 8.92
CA GLY A 196 -6.50 2.80 9.32
C GLY A 196 -6.18 2.24 10.70
N PHE A 197 -7.19 2.15 11.55
CA PHE A 197 -7.12 1.58 12.89
C PHE A 197 -7.90 0.28 12.95
N LEU A 198 -7.32 -0.71 13.61
CA LEU A 198 -7.99 -1.97 13.97
C LEU A 198 -7.92 -2.10 15.49
N SER A 199 -9.05 -2.36 16.13
CA SER A 199 -9.09 -2.53 17.58
C SER A 199 -10.27 -3.37 18.05
N GLU A 200 -10.18 -3.90 19.26
CA GLU A 200 -11.30 -4.54 19.95
C GLU A 200 -12.01 -3.53 20.85
N ASN A 201 -13.32 -3.74 21.05
CA ASN A 201 -14.09 -2.91 21.97
C ASN A 201 -13.49 -2.96 23.40
N GLY A 202 -13.22 -1.78 23.96
CA GLY A 202 -12.57 -1.62 25.27
C GLY A 202 -11.05 -1.50 25.22
N GLN A 203 -10.41 -1.73 24.07
CA GLN A 203 -8.99 -1.46 23.83
C GLN A 203 -8.85 -0.21 22.96
N THR A 204 -8.20 0.83 23.46
CA THR A 204 -7.93 2.02 22.64
C THR A 204 -6.75 1.71 21.71
N PRO A 205 -6.88 1.88 20.39
CA PRO A 205 -5.77 1.61 19.48
C PRO A 205 -4.67 2.67 19.62
N ASP A 206 -3.44 2.28 19.24
CA ASP A 206 -2.31 3.20 19.23
C ASP A 206 -2.57 4.39 18.28
N PRO A 207 -2.27 5.64 18.69
CA PRO A 207 -2.43 6.81 17.82
C PRO A 207 -1.57 6.71 16.56
N GLN A 208 -2.10 7.24 15.46
CA GLN A 208 -1.38 7.33 14.19
C GLN A 208 -1.04 8.77 13.84
N ILE A 209 -0.09 8.96 12.91
CA ILE A 209 0.44 10.28 12.57
C ILE A 209 0.40 10.46 11.05
N PHE A 210 -0.06 11.63 10.61
CA PHE A 210 0.23 12.16 9.27
C PHE A 210 0.97 13.50 9.36
N SER A 211 1.70 13.83 8.32
CA SER A 211 2.42 15.09 8.19
C SER A 211 1.71 16.01 7.21
N VAL A 212 1.58 17.29 7.58
CA VAL A 212 1.22 18.39 6.69
C VAL A 212 2.49 19.10 6.25
N ALA A 213 2.72 19.20 4.94
CA ALA A 213 3.90 19.83 4.36
C ALA A 213 3.55 20.70 3.14
N ASN A 214 4.47 21.58 2.76
CA ASN A 214 4.45 22.31 1.49
C ASN A 214 5.75 22.01 0.72
N PRO A 215 5.70 21.23 -0.36
CA PRO A 215 6.87 20.97 -1.20
C PRO A 215 7.17 22.09 -2.21
N CYS A 216 6.28 23.07 -2.36
CA CYS A 216 6.38 24.14 -3.34
C CYS A 216 6.82 25.47 -2.69
N PHE A 217 6.48 26.59 -3.33
CA PHE A 217 6.84 27.93 -2.87
C PHE A 217 5.92 28.42 -1.75
N GLY A 218 6.33 29.51 -1.07
CA GLY A 218 5.51 30.16 -0.05
C GLY A 218 5.48 29.46 1.31
N ASP A 219 4.97 30.17 2.30
CA ASP A 219 4.66 29.60 3.62
C ASP A 219 3.27 28.97 3.56
N LEU A 220 3.04 27.91 4.34
CA LEU A 220 1.74 27.25 4.43
C LEU A 220 1.19 27.33 5.86
N GLN A 221 0.23 28.22 6.08
CA GLN A 221 -0.66 28.15 7.24
C GLN A 221 -1.83 27.22 6.90
N TRP A 222 -2.19 26.33 7.82
CA TRP A 222 -3.22 25.33 7.58
C TRP A 222 -4.22 25.26 8.74
N GLU A 223 -5.43 24.83 8.42
CA GLU A 223 -6.52 24.53 9.34
C GLU A 223 -7.06 23.13 9.02
N ALA A 224 -7.28 22.30 10.03
CA ALA A 224 -7.94 21.01 9.91
C ALA A 224 -9.39 21.11 10.38
N SER A 225 -10.27 20.38 9.71
CA SER A 225 -11.66 20.24 10.11
C SER A 225 -12.12 18.80 9.95
N GLU A 226 -12.90 18.32 10.92
CA GLU A 226 -13.59 17.04 10.94
C GLU A 226 -14.91 17.22 11.72
N SER A 227 -15.82 16.25 11.62
CA SER A 227 -17.14 16.32 12.27
C SER A 227 -17.51 15.06 13.06
N CYS A 228 -16.54 14.18 13.28
CA CYS A 228 -16.74 12.92 13.96
C CYS A 228 -16.65 13.10 15.48
N ASN A 229 -16.98 12.05 16.21
CA ASN A 229 -16.85 12.00 17.66
C ASN A 229 -16.03 10.80 18.14
N TRP A 230 -15.45 10.03 17.21
CA TRP A 230 -14.71 8.80 17.50
C TRP A 230 -13.21 8.93 17.28
N PHE A 231 -12.71 10.11 16.88
CA PHE A 231 -11.29 10.45 16.95
C PHE A 231 -11.09 11.95 17.25
N GLU A 232 -9.87 12.29 17.68
CA GLU A 232 -9.43 13.67 17.90
C GLU A 232 -8.04 13.91 17.31
N LEU A 233 -7.76 15.18 17.02
CA LEU A 233 -6.45 15.65 16.56
C LEU A 233 -5.72 16.42 17.67
N ASN A 234 -4.41 16.24 17.77
CA ASN A 234 -3.58 17.03 18.69
C ASN A 234 -3.52 18.52 18.33
N SER A 235 -3.77 18.88 17.06
CA SER A 235 -3.88 20.26 16.60
C SER A 235 -4.81 20.38 15.39
N TYR A 236 -5.63 21.43 15.38
CA TYR A 236 -6.54 21.76 14.28
C TYR A 236 -6.05 22.94 13.43
N SER A 237 -4.87 23.49 13.72
CA SER A 237 -4.23 24.51 12.87
C SER A 237 -2.73 24.56 13.11
N GLY A 238 -1.98 25.16 12.19
CA GLY A 238 -0.54 25.32 12.34
C GLY A 238 0.15 25.91 11.12
N THR A 239 1.48 25.84 11.13
CA THR A 239 2.35 26.22 10.02
C THR A 239 3.15 25.00 9.59
N ALA A 240 3.11 24.66 8.30
CA ALA A 240 3.85 23.51 7.79
C ALA A 240 5.38 23.74 7.84
N PRO A 241 6.20 22.69 8.06
CA PRO A 241 5.79 21.31 8.27
C PRO A 241 5.20 21.07 9.68
N SER A 242 4.20 20.19 9.78
CA SER A 242 3.56 19.82 11.05
C SER A 242 3.25 18.33 11.07
N ASP A 243 3.50 17.66 12.19
CA ASP A 243 3.06 16.29 12.44
C ASP A 243 1.78 16.30 13.29
N ILE A 244 0.73 15.67 12.78
CA ILE A 244 -0.59 15.62 13.39
C ILE A 244 -0.85 14.21 13.87
N THR A 245 -1.13 14.08 15.16
CA THR A 245 -1.51 12.80 15.77
C THR A 245 -3.02 12.67 15.79
N VAL A 246 -3.51 11.56 15.24
CA VAL A 246 -4.91 11.12 15.28
C VAL A 246 -5.04 10.09 16.39
N SER A 247 -5.88 10.36 17.37
CA SER A 247 -6.17 9.44 18.49
C SER A 247 -7.63 9.03 18.46
N ILE A 248 -7.91 7.73 18.57
CA ILE A 248 -9.27 7.19 18.54
C ILE A 248 -9.91 7.28 19.93
N ASP A 249 -11.16 7.72 19.99
CA ASP A 249 -12.03 7.61 21.16
C ASP A 249 -13.11 6.56 20.90
N ILE A 250 -12.97 5.41 21.56
CA ILE A 250 -13.92 4.28 21.47
C ILE A 250 -15.07 4.39 22.49
N SER A 251 -15.15 5.47 23.27
CA SER A 251 -16.14 5.62 24.33
C SER A 251 -17.57 5.66 23.77
N GLY A 252 -18.32 4.59 24.00
CA GLY A 252 -19.70 4.47 23.50
C GLY A 252 -19.80 4.19 22.01
N VAL A 253 -18.70 3.79 21.38
CA VAL A 253 -18.65 3.31 19.99
C VAL A 253 -18.95 1.81 20.00
N ASN A 254 -19.93 1.39 19.20
CA ASN A 254 -20.24 -0.04 19.07
C ASN A 254 -19.29 -0.70 18.07
N PRO A 255 -19.05 -2.02 18.15
CA PRO A 255 -18.32 -2.75 17.12
C PRO A 255 -18.89 -2.49 15.71
N GLY A 256 -18.00 -2.34 14.73
CA GLY A 256 -18.34 -2.02 13.35
C GLY A 256 -17.22 -1.28 12.61
N LEU A 257 -17.46 -1.02 11.32
CA LEU A 257 -16.58 -0.20 10.49
C LEU A 257 -17.03 1.26 10.49
N TYR A 258 -16.10 2.16 10.81
CA TYR A 258 -16.27 3.61 10.81
C TYR A 258 -15.32 4.21 9.77
N LEU A 259 -15.85 5.11 8.94
CA LEU A 259 -15.11 5.79 7.88
C LEU A 259 -15.40 7.28 7.99
N ASP A 260 -14.35 8.10 7.98
CA ASP A 260 -14.47 9.56 7.89
C ASP A 260 -13.22 10.16 7.22
N SER A 261 -13.15 11.47 7.14
CA SER A 261 -12.03 12.20 6.55
C SER A 261 -11.76 13.50 7.29
N ILE A 262 -10.47 13.82 7.42
CA ILE A 262 -10.00 15.12 7.92
C ILE A 262 -9.73 16.01 6.70
N ALA A 263 -10.37 17.17 6.63
CA ALA A 263 -10.12 18.17 5.60
C ALA A 263 -9.04 19.15 6.08
N ILE A 264 -7.90 19.19 5.39
CA ILE A 264 -6.83 20.17 5.58
C ILE A 264 -7.03 21.30 4.56
N SER A 265 -7.24 22.51 5.07
CA SER A 265 -7.52 23.71 4.28
C SER A 265 -6.44 24.77 4.50
N SER A 266 -6.22 25.60 3.48
CA SER A 266 -5.39 26.79 3.56
C SER A 266 -5.87 27.83 2.56
N LEU A 267 -5.79 29.11 2.93
CA LEU A 267 -6.03 30.22 2.01
C LEU A 267 -4.85 30.47 1.05
N ASP A 268 -3.67 29.97 1.41
CA ASP A 268 -2.42 30.21 0.68
C ASP A 268 -2.10 29.10 -0.33
N ALA A 269 -2.87 28.00 -0.30
CA ALA A 269 -2.60 26.80 -1.08
C ALA A 269 -3.48 26.65 -2.32
N ALA A 270 -2.85 26.36 -3.46
CA ALA A 270 -3.53 26.22 -4.75
C ALA A 270 -4.40 24.95 -4.87
N ASN A 271 -4.17 23.94 -4.04
CA ASN A 271 -4.91 22.68 -4.01
C ASN A 271 -5.78 22.51 -2.75
N SER A 272 -6.18 23.61 -2.10
CA SER A 272 -7.04 23.53 -0.91
C SER A 272 -8.51 23.23 -1.25
N PRO A 273 -9.20 22.33 -0.53
CA PRO A 273 -8.71 21.49 0.57
C PRO A 273 -8.09 20.16 0.09
N GLN A 274 -7.27 19.54 0.95
CA GLN A 274 -6.81 18.16 0.81
C GLN A 274 -7.40 17.29 1.92
N TYR A 275 -7.55 15.98 1.67
CA TYR A 275 -8.23 15.07 2.60
C TYR A 275 -7.31 13.95 3.06
N VAL A 276 -7.37 13.63 4.36
CA VAL A 276 -6.81 12.41 4.95
C VAL A 276 -7.96 11.52 5.37
N ARG A 277 -8.06 10.32 4.80
CA ARG A 277 -9.05 9.32 5.18
C ARG A 277 -8.68 8.68 6.50
N VAL A 278 -9.69 8.46 7.33
CA VAL A 278 -9.55 7.77 8.60
C VAL A 278 -10.55 6.61 8.61
N SER A 279 -10.05 5.40 8.86
CA SER A 279 -10.88 4.22 9.06
C SER A 279 -10.63 3.61 10.43
N LEU A 280 -11.70 3.15 11.07
CA LEU A 280 -11.64 2.36 12.30
C LEU A 280 -12.50 1.12 12.11
N GLU A 281 -11.88 -0.04 12.20
CA GLU A 281 -12.57 -1.30 12.38
C GLU A 281 -12.52 -1.68 13.87
N LEU A 282 -13.67 -1.60 14.52
CA LEU A 282 -13.83 -1.98 15.92
C LEU A 282 -14.49 -3.36 16.00
N THR A 283 -13.77 -4.36 16.46
CA THR A 283 -14.30 -5.71 16.64
C THR A 283 -14.92 -5.87 18.03
N GLN A 284 -15.83 -6.83 18.17
CA GLN A 284 -16.40 -7.16 19.47
C GLN A 284 -15.36 -7.93 20.28
N SER A 285 -15.02 -7.43 21.48
CA SER A 285 -14.26 -8.22 22.45
C SER A 285 -15.12 -9.40 22.92
N TYR A 286 -14.53 -10.59 22.97
CA TYR A 286 -15.20 -11.82 23.37
C TYR A 286 -14.31 -12.68 24.26
N LEU A 287 -14.92 -13.57 25.04
CA LEU A 287 -14.21 -14.59 25.80
C LEU A 287 -14.23 -15.88 24.98
N CYS A 288 -13.06 -16.46 24.74
CA CYS A 288 -12.96 -17.68 23.94
C CYS A 288 -13.66 -18.85 24.65
N GLY A 289 -14.59 -19.50 23.96
CA GLY A 289 -15.45 -20.53 24.54
C GLY A 289 -16.69 -20.03 25.25
N ASP A 290 -16.93 -18.72 25.33
CA ASP A 290 -18.21 -18.12 25.75
C ASP A 290 -19.13 -17.96 24.54
N ALA A 291 -19.54 -19.09 23.97
CA ALA A 291 -20.31 -19.13 22.73
C ALA A 291 -21.69 -18.48 22.86
N ASN A 292 -22.24 -18.40 24.08
CA ASN A 292 -23.55 -17.82 24.34
C ASN A 292 -23.49 -16.32 24.77
N GLY A 293 -22.29 -15.79 25.02
CA GLY A 293 -22.03 -14.40 25.40
C GLY A 293 -22.47 -14.01 26.82
N ASP A 294 -22.56 -14.98 27.76
CA ASP A 294 -22.97 -14.75 29.15
C ASP A 294 -21.80 -14.36 30.08
N GLY A 295 -20.58 -14.34 29.56
CA GLY A 295 -19.35 -13.98 30.25
C GLY A 295 -18.69 -15.13 31.00
N SER A 296 -19.11 -16.38 30.81
CA SER A 296 -18.58 -17.55 31.53
C SER A 296 -18.47 -18.80 30.67
N ILE A 297 -17.27 -19.35 30.52
CA ILE A 297 -17.05 -20.61 29.79
C ILE A 297 -17.58 -21.80 30.59
N ASN A 298 -18.68 -22.39 30.15
CA ASN A 298 -19.34 -23.49 30.83
C ASN A 298 -20.12 -24.43 29.88
N VAL A 299 -20.87 -25.38 30.45
CA VAL A 299 -21.61 -26.40 29.67
C VAL A 299 -22.69 -25.79 28.78
N SER A 300 -23.24 -24.64 29.17
CA SER A 300 -24.26 -23.96 28.38
C SER A 300 -23.71 -23.44 27.05
N ASP A 301 -22.41 -23.13 26.95
CA ASP A 301 -21.73 -22.77 25.70
C ASP A 301 -21.63 -23.97 24.76
N ALA A 302 -21.26 -25.13 25.28
CA ALA A 302 -21.28 -26.38 24.50
C ALA A 302 -22.69 -26.69 23.98
N VAL A 303 -23.73 -26.46 24.80
CA VAL A 303 -25.13 -26.62 24.39
C VAL A 303 -25.52 -25.57 23.34
N TYR A 304 -25.03 -24.34 23.45
CA TYR A 304 -25.27 -23.27 22.49
C TYR A 304 -24.71 -23.64 21.10
N ILE A 305 -23.46 -24.11 21.03
CA ILE A 305 -22.84 -24.62 19.81
C ILE A 305 -23.64 -25.78 19.22
N ILE A 306 -24.07 -26.75 20.04
CA ILE A 306 -24.89 -27.88 19.58
C ILE A 306 -26.21 -27.40 18.98
N ASN A 307 -26.88 -26.42 19.59
CA ASN A 307 -28.14 -25.87 19.08
C ASN A 307 -27.95 -25.13 17.76
N TYR A 308 -26.87 -24.35 17.62
CA TYR A 308 -26.47 -23.72 16.38
C TYR A 308 -26.26 -24.75 15.26
N VAL A 309 -25.40 -25.74 15.50
CA VAL A 309 -24.98 -26.74 14.50
C VAL A 309 -26.11 -27.68 14.08
N PHE A 310 -26.95 -28.15 15.01
CA PHE A 310 -27.92 -29.23 14.73
C PHE A 310 -29.37 -28.78 14.60
N ILE A 311 -29.76 -27.66 15.20
CA ILE A 311 -31.18 -27.26 15.34
C ILE A 311 -31.43 -25.88 14.69
N GLY A 312 -30.39 -25.24 14.12
CA GLY A 312 -30.50 -23.94 13.47
C GLY A 312 -30.71 -22.79 14.47
N GLY A 313 -30.10 -22.89 15.65
CA GLY A 313 -30.02 -21.80 16.61
C GLY A 313 -29.23 -20.59 16.08
N ALA A 314 -29.19 -19.51 16.86
CA ALA A 314 -28.35 -18.35 16.53
C ALA A 314 -26.87 -18.74 16.55
N ALA A 315 -26.07 -18.15 15.66
CA ALA A 315 -24.62 -18.35 15.66
C ALA A 315 -23.98 -17.70 16.89
N PRO A 316 -22.81 -18.20 17.35
CA PRO A 316 -21.95 -17.44 18.25
C PRO A 316 -21.52 -16.13 17.58
N GLU A 317 -21.48 -15.03 18.34
CA GLU A 317 -21.13 -13.70 17.86
C GLU A 317 -20.06 -13.08 18.78
N PRO A 318 -18.80 -12.92 18.31
CA PRO A 318 -18.30 -13.36 17.00
C PRO A 318 -18.24 -14.89 16.88
N MET A 319 -18.18 -15.42 15.66
CA MET A 319 -18.10 -16.86 15.41
C MET A 319 -16.94 -17.52 16.17
N ALA A 320 -15.82 -16.79 16.32
CA ALA A 320 -14.63 -17.22 17.06
C ALA A 320 -14.88 -17.47 18.56
N SER A 321 -15.96 -16.92 19.15
CA SER A 321 -16.33 -17.23 20.54
C SER A 321 -16.75 -18.70 20.76
N GLY A 322 -17.27 -19.34 19.71
CA GLY A 322 -17.66 -20.76 19.73
C GLY A 322 -16.71 -21.70 19.00
N GLU A 323 -15.60 -21.18 18.48
CA GLU A 323 -14.61 -21.93 17.71
C GLU A 323 -13.39 -22.14 18.62
N VAL A 324 -13.41 -23.22 19.39
CA VAL A 324 -12.52 -23.39 20.55
C VAL A 324 -11.40 -24.38 20.31
N ASN A 325 -11.41 -25.10 19.18
CA ASN A 325 -10.30 -25.92 18.75
C ASN A 325 -9.44 -25.24 17.66
N CYS A 326 -9.76 -23.99 17.29
CA CYS A 326 -8.99 -23.15 16.38
C CYS A 326 -8.70 -23.82 15.00
N ASP A 327 -9.63 -24.65 14.51
CA ASP A 327 -9.62 -25.30 13.19
C ASP A 327 -10.34 -24.50 12.08
N GLY A 328 -10.95 -23.36 12.45
CA GLY A 328 -11.62 -22.42 11.56
C GLY A 328 -13.10 -22.73 11.30
N ASN A 329 -13.70 -23.73 11.98
CA ASN A 329 -15.11 -24.06 11.82
C ASN A 329 -15.80 -24.38 13.14
N VAL A 330 -16.79 -23.57 13.54
CA VAL A 330 -17.67 -23.89 14.66
C VAL A 330 -18.54 -25.11 14.34
N ASN A 331 -18.25 -26.24 15.00
CA ASN A 331 -18.94 -27.50 14.81
C ASN A 331 -19.03 -28.34 16.11
N VAL A 332 -19.34 -29.62 16.00
CA VAL A 332 -19.50 -30.50 17.18
C VAL A 332 -18.19 -30.75 17.93
N SER A 333 -17.03 -30.67 17.27
CA SER A 333 -15.72 -30.80 17.93
C SER A 333 -15.51 -29.71 18.97
N ASP A 334 -15.97 -28.49 18.71
CA ASP A 334 -15.89 -27.36 19.64
C ASP A 334 -16.71 -27.60 20.90
N ALA A 335 -17.94 -28.10 20.74
CA ALA A 335 -18.77 -28.46 21.89
C ALA A 335 -18.10 -29.55 22.76
N VAL A 336 -17.45 -30.53 22.12
CA VAL A 336 -16.70 -31.58 22.83
C VAL A 336 -15.47 -31.00 23.55
N TRP A 337 -14.79 -30.03 22.94
CA TRP A 337 -13.64 -29.36 23.54
C TRP A 337 -14.04 -28.60 24.82
N ILE A 338 -15.11 -27.80 24.77
CA ILE A 338 -15.66 -27.12 25.97
C ILE A 338 -16.02 -28.13 27.06
N ILE A 339 -16.64 -29.25 26.71
CA ILE A 339 -16.96 -30.32 27.68
C ILE A 339 -15.69 -30.90 28.32
N ASN A 340 -14.65 -31.16 27.53
CA ASN A 340 -13.38 -31.70 28.04
C ASN A 340 -12.66 -30.70 28.95
N TYR A 341 -12.63 -29.43 28.55
CA TYR A 341 -12.08 -28.33 29.35
C TYR A 341 -12.79 -28.24 30.71
N VAL A 342 -14.13 -28.12 30.69
CA VAL A 342 -14.94 -27.89 31.90
C VAL A 342 -14.96 -29.10 32.85
N PHE A 343 -15.00 -30.34 32.33
CA PHE A 343 -15.21 -31.53 33.18
C PHE A 343 -13.98 -32.41 33.41
N ILE A 344 -13.04 -32.44 32.48
CA ILE A 344 -11.93 -33.42 32.47
C ILE A 344 -10.58 -32.72 32.65
N GLY A 345 -10.56 -31.38 32.64
CA GLY A 345 -9.33 -30.58 32.74
C GLY A 345 -8.49 -30.65 31.48
N GLY A 346 -9.14 -30.69 30.31
CA GLY A 346 -8.48 -30.50 29.02
C GLY A 346 -7.92 -29.09 28.85
N ASN A 347 -7.27 -28.84 27.71
CA ASN A 347 -6.72 -27.52 27.37
C ASN A 347 -7.81 -26.43 27.36
N ALA A 348 -7.41 -25.19 27.61
CA ALA A 348 -8.29 -24.05 27.49
C ALA A 348 -8.83 -23.91 26.05
N PRO A 349 -9.95 -23.19 25.84
CA PRO A 349 -10.37 -22.81 24.49
C PRO A 349 -9.23 -22.13 23.72
N CYS A 350 -8.98 -22.58 22.49
CA CYS A 350 -7.90 -22.17 21.60
C CYS A 350 -6.47 -22.31 22.15
N ASP A 351 -6.26 -23.10 23.20
CA ASP A 351 -4.92 -23.54 23.64
C ASP A 351 -4.63 -24.91 22.99
N VAL A 352 -4.38 -24.91 21.68
CA VAL A 352 -4.29 -26.15 20.89
C VAL A 352 -2.96 -26.87 21.13
N ASP A 353 -1.91 -26.11 21.44
CA ASP A 353 -0.56 -26.64 21.68
C ASP A 353 -0.24 -26.92 23.16
N GLY A 354 -1.10 -26.49 24.09
CA GLY A 354 -1.03 -26.81 25.51
C GLY A 354 -0.01 -25.95 26.27
N ASP A 355 0.30 -24.76 25.78
CA ASP A 355 1.26 -23.84 26.39
C ASP A 355 0.64 -22.93 27.47
N LEU A 356 -0.69 -23.04 27.69
CA LEU A 356 -1.50 -22.26 28.62
C LEU A 356 -1.75 -20.81 28.18
N GLU A 357 -1.49 -20.48 26.92
CA GLU A 357 -1.82 -19.22 26.26
C GLU A 357 -2.87 -19.49 25.16
N PRO A 358 -4.12 -19.01 25.32
CA PRO A 358 -5.12 -19.14 24.26
C PRO A 358 -4.70 -18.40 22.97
N ASP A 359 -4.77 -19.06 21.81
CA ASP A 359 -4.47 -18.51 20.47
C ASP A 359 -5.65 -17.75 19.83
N CYS A 360 -6.56 -17.32 20.66
CA CYS A 360 -7.64 -16.40 20.34
C CYS A 360 -7.27 -15.01 20.90
#